data_AF-H0IXD7-F1
#
_entry.id   AF-H0IXD7-F1
#
_cell.length_a   1.000
_cell.length_b   1.000
_cell.length_c   1.000
_cell.angle_alpha   90.00
_cell.angle_beta   90.00
_cell.angle_gamma   90.00
#
_symmetry.space_group_name_H-M   'P 1'
#
loop_
_entity.id
_entity.type
_entity.pdbx_description
1 polymer ?
#
loop_
_entity_poly.entity_id
_entity_poly.type
_entity_poly.pdbx_seq_one_letter_code
_entity_poly.pdbx_strand_id
1 'polypeptide(L)'
;MSPVVRRQSRVMRLALPIMLGMLSQSMLNLVDAALVGHLGQEALAGVGIGGYTMFMMTALVFGLSSSVQSQTAQDLGAGKKAVSRSLGAGLLLGALVGIPLSCIAWWQAPALITLLSPADDVSRIAVEYFRWRVIGLTAIALTLCFRGYWNGLQHTHLYLRIIVIVHVFNVLVSAGLIYGIAGLPKLGANGAGIGTTLSLLLGLVIWASVTVKKNRPWGYRLPSLGAVRSTLYLAFPHSMQQLWFAAGYVVLFWLLGRIGTESVAVGHVLVNLSLLLILPGVGVGIAAMSLVGEALGRDDQQAAHRWGIDALSVAGMLLTVLALPMLLFPTTVLAIFFTDHGLIQLGTLPLQITGFMIVLDAAALVLAQALMGAGAQRTVMLLTLSMQWLVFLPLAWWVGIGMEYGLLGVWLVQLFYRLLNSGSFLWVWQRRRWLAQTC
;
A
#
# COMPACT_ATOMS: atom_id res chain seq x y z
N MET A 1 -24.06 22.42 -12.28
CA MET A 1 -22.66 22.06 -11.97
C MET A 1 -21.85 22.02 -13.26
N SER A 2 -20.66 22.61 -13.30
CA SER A 2 -19.80 22.54 -14.50
C SER A 2 -19.36 21.09 -14.77
N PRO A 3 -19.00 20.75 -16.02
CA PRO A 3 -18.52 19.40 -16.37
C PRO A 3 -17.33 18.93 -15.52
N VAL A 4 -16.45 19.85 -15.10
CA VAL A 4 -15.30 19.57 -14.22
C VAL A 4 -15.76 19.13 -12.83
N VAL A 5 -16.67 19.89 -12.20
CA VAL A 5 -17.18 19.58 -10.85
C VAL A 5 -17.89 18.23 -10.83
N ARG A 6 -18.63 17.88 -11.90
CA ARG A 6 -19.25 16.56 -12.03
C ARG A 6 -18.23 15.42 -12.07
N ARG A 7 -17.11 15.60 -12.78
CA ARG A 7 -16.03 14.60 -12.85
C ARG A 7 -15.29 14.47 -11.52
N GLN A 8 -14.91 15.58 -10.89
CA GLN A 8 -14.29 15.57 -9.56
C GLN A 8 -15.19 14.91 -8.51
N SER A 9 -16.51 15.16 -8.55
CA SER A 9 -17.48 14.47 -7.69
C SER A 9 -17.51 12.95 -7.92
N ARG A 10 -17.39 12.49 -9.19
CA ARG A 10 -17.29 11.05 -9.49
C ARG A 10 -15.99 10.45 -8.94
N VAL A 11 -14.85 11.13 -9.10
CA VAL A 11 -13.58 10.71 -8.50
C VAL A 11 -13.73 10.55 -6.99
N MET A 12 -14.25 11.57 -6.31
CA MET A 12 -14.42 11.54 -4.85
C MET A 12 -15.33 10.41 -4.39
N ARG A 13 -16.44 10.16 -5.09
CA ARG A 13 -17.38 9.07 -4.77
C ARG A 13 -16.75 7.69 -4.83
N LEU A 14 -15.82 7.48 -5.76
CA LEU A 14 -15.07 6.22 -5.86
C LEU A 14 -13.92 6.16 -4.86
N ALA A 15 -13.21 7.27 -4.67
CA ALA A 15 -12.06 7.37 -3.78
C ALA A 15 -12.45 7.24 -2.30
N LEU A 16 -13.55 7.86 -1.86
CA LEU A 16 -13.92 7.92 -0.43
C LEU A 16 -14.03 6.54 0.24
N PRO A 17 -14.73 5.53 -0.33
CA PRO A 17 -14.72 4.19 0.24
C PRO A 17 -13.34 3.54 0.30
N ILE A 18 -12.47 3.81 -0.69
CA ILE A 18 -11.10 3.29 -0.72
C ILE A 18 -10.28 3.93 0.40
N MET A 19 -10.35 5.26 0.54
CA MET A 19 -9.66 6.02 1.58
C MET A 19 -10.08 5.54 2.98
N LEU A 20 -11.39 5.42 3.23
CA LEU A 20 -11.92 4.95 4.51
C LEU A 20 -11.51 3.50 4.81
N GLY A 21 -11.46 2.63 3.80
CA GLY A 21 -10.99 1.25 3.99
C GLY A 21 -9.50 1.18 4.35
N MET A 22 -8.68 2.02 3.72
CA MET A 22 -7.24 2.14 4.03
C MET A 22 -7.01 2.76 5.42
N LEU A 23 -7.78 3.80 5.78
CA LEU A 23 -7.76 4.37 7.13
C LEU A 23 -8.18 3.34 8.19
N SER A 24 -9.20 2.53 7.91
CA SER A 24 -9.61 1.44 8.79
C SER A 24 -8.49 0.42 8.99
N GLN A 25 -7.68 0.13 7.96
CA GLN A 25 -6.50 -0.74 8.09
C GLN A 25 -5.43 -0.11 8.97
N SER A 26 -5.15 1.18 8.80
CA SER A 26 -4.21 1.90 9.67
C SER A 26 -4.68 1.91 11.13
N MET A 27 -5.98 2.11 11.37
CA MET A 27 -6.55 2.04 12.72
C MET A 27 -6.44 0.63 13.29
N LEU A 28 -6.71 -0.41 12.50
CA LEU A 28 -6.52 -1.79 12.94
C LEU A 28 -5.06 -2.04 13.37
N ASN A 29 -4.08 -1.60 12.58
CA ASN A 29 -2.66 -1.76 12.94
C ASN A 29 -2.33 -1.10 14.29
N LEU A 30 -2.91 0.07 14.59
CA LEU A 30 -2.74 0.73 15.90
C LEU A 30 -3.42 -0.03 17.03
N VAL A 31 -4.62 -0.57 16.79
CA VAL A 31 -5.33 -1.41 17.78
C VAL A 31 -4.52 -2.67 18.06
N ASP A 32 -4.00 -3.36 17.04
CA ASP A 32 -3.16 -4.55 17.22
C ASP A 32 -1.88 -4.22 18.00
N ALA A 33 -1.22 -3.10 17.68
CA ALA A 33 -0.05 -2.63 18.42
C ALA A 33 -0.39 -2.30 19.89
N ALA A 34 -1.55 -1.68 20.16
CA ALA A 34 -2.00 -1.40 21.52
C ALA A 34 -2.32 -2.69 22.28
N LEU A 35 -3.04 -3.64 21.67
CA LEU A 35 -3.36 -4.93 22.29
C LEU A 35 -2.09 -5.72 22.65
N VAL A 36 -1.12 -5.79 21.73
CA VAL A 36 0.16 -6.48 21.97
C VAL A 36 1.05 -5.69 22.93
N GLY A 37 1.01 -4.37 22.91
CA GLY A 37 1.82 -3.51 23.78
C GLY A 37 1.59 -3.76 25.27
N HIS A 38 0.39 -4.19 25.67
CA HIS A 38 0.08 -4.60 27.05
C HIS A 38 0.82 -5.87 27.50
N LEU A 39 1.38 -6.65 26.58
CA LEU A 39 2.19 -7.83 26.89
C LEU A 39 3.65 -7.50 27.20
N GLY A 40 4.11 -6.27 26.91
CA GLY A 40 5.48 -5.82 27.14
C GLY A 40 6.24 -5.45 25.86
N GLN A 41 7.42 -4.82 26.03
CA GLN A 41 8.21 -4.24 24.95
C GLN A 41 8.75 -5.31 23.97
N GLU A 42 9.17 -6.47 24.46
CA GLU A 42 9.67 -7.56 23.61
C GLU A 42 8.58 -8.10 22.68
N ALA A 43 7.36 -8.25 23.19
CA ALA A 43 6.22 -8.69 22.39
C ALA A 43 5.87 -7.69 21.29
N LEU A 44 5.84 -6.39 21.63
CA LEU A 44 5.58 -5.32 20.68
C LEU A 44 6.67 -5.25 19.59
N ALA A 45 7.94 -5.36 19.97
CA ALA A 45 9.06 -5.39 19.04
C ALA A 45 8.99 -6.63 18.11
N GLY A 46 8.71 -7.80 18.68
CA GLY A 46 8.62 -9.05 17.93
C GLY A 46 7.48 -9.03 16.90
N VAL A 47 6.30 -8.57 17.31
CA VAL A 47 5.15 -8.37 16.40
C VAL A 47 5.44 -7.31 15.35
N GLY A 48 6.15 -6.23 15.70
CA GLY A 48 6.57 -5.19 14.76
C GLY A 48 7.47 -5.74 13.66
N ILE A 49 8.53 -6.48 14.02
CA ILE A 49 9.44 -7.11 13.05
C ILE A 49 8.70 -8.13 12.20
N GLY A 50 7.97 -9.07 12.82
CA GLY A 50 7.20 -10.07 12.07
C GLY A 50 6.13 -9.46 11.17
N GLY A 51 5.51 -8.35 11.59
CA GLY A 51 4.56 -7.58 10.79
C GLY A 51 5.21 -6.92 9.58
N TYR A 52 6.40 -6.36 9.74
CA TYR A 52 7.16 -5.77 8.64
C TYR A 52 7.65 -6.84 7.65
N THR A 53 8.15 -7.99 8.14
CA THR A 53 8.48 -9.15 7.29
C THR A 53 7.26 -9.60 6.49
N MET A 54 6.09 -9.67 7.14
CA MET A 54 4.83 -9.99 6.45
C MET A 54 4.44 -8.96 5.39
N PHE A 55 4.71 -7.67 5.64
CA PHE A 55 4.52 -6.62 4.64
C PHE A 55 5.43 -6.84 3.41
N MET A 56 6.70 -7.18 3.60
CA MET A 56 7.61 -7.53 2.49
C MET A 56 7.12 -8.75 1.71
N MET A 57 6.62 -9.79 2.39
CA MET A 57 6.03 -10.96 1.71
C MET A 57 4.77 -10.58 0.93
N THR A 58 3.93 -9.71 1.49
CA THR A 58 2.71 -9.23 0.83
C THR A 58 3.07 -8.40 -0.41
N ALA A 59 4.16 -7.62 -0.38
CA ALA A 59 4.65 -6.83 -1.51
C ALA A 59 4.80 -7.66 -2.81
N LEU A 60 5.21 -8.92 -2.69
CA LEU A 60 5.35 -9.85 -3.83
C LEU A 60 4.04 -10.18 -4.54
N VAL A 61 2.89 -10.03 -3.87
CA VAL A 61 1.56 -10.31 -4.44
C VAL A 61 0.70 -9.06 -4.68
N PHE A 62 1.17 -7.87 -4.30
CA PHE A 62 0.44 -6.59 -4.47
C PHE A 62 0.05 -6.31 -5.92
N GLY A 63 0.89 -6.71 -6.88
CA GLY A 63 0.65 -6.51 -8.30
C GLY A 63 -0.60 -7.21 -8.84
N LEU A 64 -1.09 -8.27 -8.16
CA LEU A 64 -2.32 -8.95 -8.54
C LEU A 64 -3.52 -8.00 -8.51
N SER A 65 -3.62 -7.14 -7.48
CA SER A 65 -4.73 -6.19 -7.36
C SER A 65 -4.77 -5.21 -8.52
N SER A 66 -3.65 -4.54 -8.83
CA SER A 66 -3.57 -3.55 -9.91
C SER A 66 -3.74 -4.18 -11.30
N SER A 67 -3.20 -5.39 -11.50
CA SER A 67 -3.31 -6.15 -12.76
C SER A 67 -4.75 -6.55 -13.04
N VAL A 68 -5.46 -7.11 -12.05
CA VAL A 68 -6.88 -7.45 -12.18
C VAL A 68 -7.72 -6.18 -12.34
N GLN A 69 -7.43 -5.12 -11.59
CA GLN A 69 -8.17 -3.85 -11.66
C GLN A 69 -8.09 -3.19 -13.04
N SER A 70 -6.89 -3.02 -13.58
CA SER A 70 -6.69 -2.39 -14.90
C SER A 70 -7.35 -3.18 -16.01
N GLN A 71 -7.16 -4.51 -16.06
CA GLN A 71 -7.80 -5.37 -17.07
C GLN A 71 -9.33 -5.36 -16.94
N THR A 72 -9.87 -5.44 -15.72
CA THR A 72 -11.33 -5.38 -15.48
C THR A 72 -11.91 -4.05 -15.94
N ALA A 73 -11.26 -2.93 -15.63
CA ALA A 73 -11.72 -1.61 -16.03
C ALA A 73 -11.72 -1.44 -17.56
N GLN A 74 -10.67 -1.91 -18.24
CA GLN A 74 -10.60 -1.88 -19.70
C GLN A 74 -11.64 -2.80 -20.35
N ASP A 75 -11.81 -4.02 -19.84
CA ASP A 75 -12.82 -4.96 -20.35
C ASP A 75 -14.26 -4.43 -20.15
N LEU A 76 -14.51 -3.75 -19.02
CA LEU A 76 -15.76 -3.04 -18.76
C LEU A 76 -15.98 -1.92 -19.78
N GLY A 77 -14.97 -1.09 -20.02
CA GLY A 77 -15.03 -0.01 -21.01
C GLY A 77 -15.30 -0.52 -22.42
N ALA A 78 -14.67 -1.63 -22.80
CA ALA A 78 -14.84 -2.28 -24.11
C ALA A 78 -16.16 -3.05 -24.27
N GLY A 79 -17.02 -3.08 -23.25
CA GLY A 79 -18.31 -3.78 -23.30
C GLY A 79 -18.18 -5.30 -23.42
N LYS A 80 -17.03 -5.88 -23.02
CA LYS A 80 -16.82 -7.34 -23.12
C LYS A 80 -17.71 -8.06 -22.12
N LYS A 81 -18.41 -9.12 -22.57
CA LYS A 81 -19.27 -9.94 -21.69
C LYS A 81 -18.49 -10.72 -20.61
N ALA A 82 -17.19 -10.92 -20.80
CA ALA A 82 -16.33 -11.75 -19.94
C ALA A 82 -15.40 -10.93 -19.01
N VAL A 83 -15.92 -9.87 -18.38
CA VAL A 83 -15.14 -8.99 -17.48
C VAL A 83 -14.48 -9.75 -16.32
N SER A 84 -15.03 -10.90 -15.91
CA SER A 84 -14.50 -11.77 -14.85
C SER A 84 -13.28 -12.61 -15.25
N ARG A 85 -12.85 -12.60 -16.53
CA ARG A 85 -11.71 -13.39 -17.00
C ARG A 85 -10.40 -13.01 -16.30
N SER A 86 -10.19 -11.71 -16.08
CA SER A 86 -9.04 -11.18 -15.34
C SER A 86 -9.01 -11.66 -13.89
N LEU A 87 -10.18 -11.71 -13.23
CA LEU A 87 -10.32 -12.23 -11.87
C LEU A 87 -9.99 -13.73 -11.81
N GLY A 88 -10.48 -14.54 -12.75
CA GLY A 88 -10.14 -15.96 -12.82
C GLY A 88 -8.64 -16.21 -12.99
N ALA A 89 -7.99 -15.46 -13.90
CA ALA A 89 -6.53 -15.51 -14.09
C ALA A 89 -5.77 -15.05 -12.83
N GLY A 90 -6.22 -13.97 -12.19
CA GLY A 90 -5.65 -13.46 -10.95
C GLY A 90 -5.78 -14.42 -9.78
N LEU A 91 -6.92 -15.10 -9.62
CA LEU A 91 -7.11 -16.10 -8.56
C LEU A 91 -6.21 -17.33 -8.77
N LEU A 92 -6.09 -17.81 -10.01
CA LEU A 92 -5.17 -18.91 -10.33
C LEU A 92 -3.73 -18.52 -10.03
N LEU A 93 -3.27 -17.34 -10.50
CA LEU A 93 -1.93 -16.84 -10.18
C LEU A 93 -1.73 -16.60 -8.69
N GLY A 94 -2.73 -16.06 -8.00
CA GLY A 94 -2.71 -15.83 -6.56
C GLY A 94 -2.54 -17.11 -5.77
N ALA A 95 -3.17 -18.21 -6.19
CA ALA A 95 -2.95 -19.53 -5.61
C ALA A 95 -1.56 -20.09 -5.96
N LEU A 96 -1.17 -20.04 -7.24
CA LEU A 96 0.11 -20.57 -7.73
C LEU A 96 1.34 -19.86 -7.17
N VAL A 97 1.22 -18.57 -6.85
CA VAL A 97 2.30 -17.79 -6.21
C VAL A 97 2.13 -17.78 -4.69
N GLY A 98 0.92 -17.57 -4.20
CA GLY A 98 0.64 -17.43 -2.78
C GLY A 98 0.94 -18.71 -1.99
N ILE A 99 0.55 -19.88 -2.49
CA ILE A 99 0.75 -21.14 -1.76
C ILE A 99 2.25 -21.46 -1.61
N PRO A 100 3.06 -21.54 -2.70
CA PRO A 100 4.49 -21.80 -2.56
C PRO A 100 5.19 -20.74 -1.72
N LEU A 101 4.84 -19.46 -1.89
CA LEU A 101 5.43 -18.37 -1.13
C LEU A 101 5.11 -18.47 0.36
N SER A 102 3.88 -18.87 0.72
CA SER A 102 3.48 -19.10 2.11
C SER A 102 4.27 -20.27 2.72
N CYS A 103 4.43 -21.37 1.98
CA CYS A 103 5.18 -22.54 2.44
C CYS A 103 6.67 -22.22 2.65
N ILE A 104 7.30 -21.57 1.66
CA ILE A 104 8.71 -21.17 1.72
C ILE A 104 8.94 -20.22 2.88
N ALA A 105 8.10 -19.20 3.05
CA ALA A 105 8.26 -18.22 4.11
C ALA A 105 7.95 -18.79 5.50
N TRP A 106 7.03 -19.75 5.63
CA TRP A 106 6.84 -20.48 6.89
C TRP A 106 8.11 -21.25 7.30
N TRP A 107 8.70 -21.97 6.34
CA TRP A 107 9.90 -22.76 6.58
C TRP A 107 11.12 -21.87 6.87
N GLN A 108 11.30 -20.81 6.08
CA GLN A 108 12.40 -19.85 6.19
C GLN A 108 12.15 -18.73 7.21
N ALA A 109 11.08 -18.81 8.02
CA ALA A 109 10.73 -17.77 8.99
C ALA A 109 11.93 -17.37 9.89
N PRO A 110 12.71 -18.29 10.49
CA PRO A 110 13.89 -17.91 11.29
C PRO A 110 14.89 -17.08 10.49
N ALA A 111 15.26 -17.52 9.29
CA ALA A 111 16.22 -16.83 8.43
C ALA A 111 15.73 -15.46 7.97
N LEU A 112 14.44 -15.32 7.65
CA LEU A 112 13.87 -14.04 7.25
C LEU A 112 13.83 -13.03 8.40
N ILE A 113 13.59 -13.48 9.63
CA ILE A 113 13.56 -12.63 10.81
C ILE A 113 14.96 -12.20 11.24
N THR A 114 15.94 -13.12 11.25
CA THR A 114 17.32 -12.80 11.66
C THR A 114 18.02 -11.81 10.71
N LEU A 115 17.60 -11.74 9.44
CA LEU A 115 18.05 -10.71 8.51
C LEU A 115 17.63 -9.29 8.94
N LEU A 116 16.54 -9.14 9.68
CA LEU A 116 15.99 -7.84 10.11
C LEU A 116 16.34 -7.48 11.54
N SER A 117 16.46 -8.46 12.44
CA SER A 117 16.86 -8.24 13.82
C SER A 117 17.67 -9.43 14.35
N PRO A 118 18.90 -9.22 14.83
CA PRO A 118 19.73 -10.28 15.40
C PRO A 118 19.49 -10.55 16.91
N ALA A 119 18.54 -9.86 17.57
CA ALA A 119 18.31 -10.06 19.01
C ALA A 119 17.49 -11.33 19.30
N ASP A 120 17.99 -12.22 20.16
CA ASP A 120 17.48 -13.59 20.31
C ASP A 120 16.03 -13.68 20.84
N ASP A 121 15.67 -12.95 21.90
CA ASP A 121 14.34 -13.05 22.54
C ASP A 121 13.22 -12.46 21.67
N VAL A 122 13.49 -11.30 21.06
CA VAL A 122 12.57 -10.63 20.12
C VAL A 122 12.38 -11.46 18.85
N SER A 123 13.46 -12.11 18.37
CA SER A 123 13.43 -12.93 17.17
C SER A 123 12.53 -14.16 17.33
N ARG A 124 12.53 -14.81 18.49
CA ARG A 124 11.64 -15.95 18.74
C ARG A 124 10.16 -15.57 18.62
N ILE A 125 9.76 -14.48 19.27
CA ILE A 125 8.38 -13.96 19.20
C ILE A 125 8.02 -13.60 17.75
N ALA A 126 8.93 -12.90 17.06
CA ALA A 126 8.73 -12.49 15.68
C ALA A 126 8.56 -13.69 14.73
N VAL A 127 9.33 -14.76 14.90
CA VAL A 127 9.24 -15.99 14.11
C VAL A 127 7.88 -16.67 14.29
N GLU A 128 7.43 -16.84 15.53
CA GLU A 128 6.16 -17.51 15.81
C GLU A 128 4.97 -16.68 15.31
N TYR A 129 4.96 -15.38 15.60
CA TYR A 129 3.95 -14.46 15.08
C TYR A 129 3.92 -14.47 13.54
N PHE A 130 5.08 -14.38 12.90
CA PHE A 130 5.21 -14.36 11.44
C PHE A 130 4.71 -15.66 10.80
N ARG A 131 5.03 -16.81 11.39
CA ARG A 131 4.50 -18.11 10.96
C ARG A 131 2.97 -18.09 10.94
N TRP A 132 2.32 -17.68 12.02
CA TRP A 132 0.85 -17.59 12.04
C TRP A 132 0.29 -16.65 10.98
N ARG A 133 0.97 -15.52 10.73
CA ARG A 133 0.58 -14.53 9.72
C ARG A 133 0.74 -15.05 8.29
N VAL A 134 1.81 -15.80 8.02
CA VAL A 134 2.14 -16.23 6.65
C VAL A 134 1.18 -17.29 6.11
N ILE A 135 0.49 -18.04 6.98
CA ILE A 135 -0.66 -18.87 6.59
C ILE A 135 -1.73 -18.02 5.85
N GLY A 136 -1.91 -16.78 6.27
CA GLY A 136 -2.84 -15.83 5.66
C GLY A 136 -2.36 -15.22 4.34
N LEU A 137 -1.10 -15.42 3.93
CA LEU A 137 -0.54 -14.77 2.73
C LEU A 137 -1.28 -15.17 1.45
N THR A 138 -1.63 -16.45 1.30
CA THR A 138 -2.46 -16.92 0.17
C THR A 138 -3.83 -16.23 0.18
N ALA A 139 -4.46 -16.08 1.35
CA ALA A 139 -5.75 -15.41 1.48
C ALA A 139 -5.65 -13.92 1.11
N ILE A 140 -4.54 -13.26 1.44
CA ILE A 140 -4.26 -11.88 1.01
C ILE A 140 -4.14 -11.81 -0.51
N ALA A 141 -3.36 -12.69 -1.14
CA ALA A 141 -3.17 -12.72 -2.59
C ALA A 141 -4.52 -12.85 -3.33
N LEU A 142 -5.38 -13.76 -2.87
CA LEU A 142 -6.73 -13.95 -3.45
C LEU A 142 -7.65 -12.76 -3.18
N THR A 143 -7.60 -12.19 -1.97
CA THR A 143 -8.37 -11.00 -1.60
C THR A 143 -7.98 -9.78 -2.44
N LEU A 144 -6.69 -9.62 -2.75
CA LEU A 144 -6.19 -8.58 -3.64
C LEU A 144 -6.78 -8.70 -5.05
N CYS A 145 -6.95 -9.93 -5.57
CA CYS A 145 -7.64 -10.15 -6.85
C CYS A 145 -9.11 -9.70 -6.81
N PHE A 146 -9.85 -10.07 -5.75
CA PHE A 146 -11.24 -9.62 -5.58
C PHE A 146 -11.34 -8.09 -5.44
N ARG A 147 -10.48 -7.48 -4.62
CA ARG A 147 -10.39 -6.03 -4.46
C ARG A 147 -10.14 -5.36 -5.80
N GLY A 148 -9.18 -5.85 -6.58
CA GLY A 148 -8.86 -5.35 -7.91
C GLY A 148 -10.07 -5.41 -8.85
N TYR A 149 -10.74 -6.57 -8.91
CA TYR A 149 -11.94 -6.76 -9.73
C TYR A 149 -13.06 -5.78 -9.38
N TRP A 150 -13.43 -5.68 -8.11
CA TRP A 150 -14.53 -4.82 -7.69
C TRP A 150 -14.21 -3.32 -7.80
N ASN A 151 -12.96 -2.93 -7.60
CA ASN A 151 -12.51 -1.57 -7.89
C ASN A 151 -12.53 -1.28 -9.39
N GLY A 152 -12.14 -2.25 -10.23
CA GLY A 152 -12.21 -2.13 -11.70
C GLY A 152 -13.64 -1.95 -12.19
N LEU A 153 -14.60 -2.63 -11.56
CA LEU A 153 -16.04 -2.41 -11.75
C LEU A 153 -16.60 -1.13 -11.11
N GLN A 154 -15.77 -0.33 -10.44
CA GLN A 154 -16.15 0.89 -9.74
C GLN A 154 -17.17 0.68 -8.60
N HIS A 155 -17.22 -0.53 -8.01
CA HIS A 155 -18.02 -0.86 -6.83
C HIS A 155 -17.20 -0.78 -5.54
N THR A 156 -16.54 0.36 -5.33
CA THR A 156 -15.56 0.56 -4.23
C THR A 156 -16.18 0.49 -2.83
N HIS A 157 -17.50 0.69 -2.70
CA HIS A 157 -18.23 0.53 -1.44
C HIS A 157 -18.20 -0.91 -0.89
N LEU A 158 -18.05 -1.92 -1.75
CA LEU A 158 -17.92 -3.32 -1.30
C LEU A 158 -16.61 -3.53 -0.54
N TYR A 159 -15.53 -2.89 -1.00
CA TYR A 159 -14.24 -2.95 -0.31
C TYR A 159 -14.37 -2.40 1.12
N LEU A 160 -14.94 -1.21 1.29
CA LEU A 160 -15.13 -0.61 2.61
C LEU A 160 -15.97 -1.50 3.54
N ARG A 161 -17.11 -2.02 3.07
CA ARG A 161 -17.99 -2.85 3.89
C ARG A 161 -17.31 -4.13 4.36
N ILE A 162 -16.64 -4.84 3.44
CA ILE A 162 -16.01 -6.11 3.75
C ILE A 162 -14.79 -5.90 4.66
N ILE A 163 -13.95 -4.89 4.37
CA ILE A 163 -12.73 -4.67 5.15
C ILE A 163 -13.05 -4.25 6.59
N VAL A 164 -14.09 -3.45 6.82
CA VAL A 164 -14.52 -3.08 8.18
C VAL A 164 -15.03 -4.30 8.95
N ILE A 165 -15.83 -5.18 8.32
CA ILE A 165 -16.27 -6.44 8.95
C ILE A 165 -15.06 -7.30 9.35
N VAL A 166 -14.09 -7.43 8.45
CA VAL A 166 -12.84 -8.17 8.69
C VAL A 166 -12.06 -7.56 9.85
N HIS A 167 -11.94 -6.24 9.93
CA HIS A 167 -11.21 -5.57 11.01
C HIS A 167 -11.91 -5.69 12.37
N VAL A 168 -13.24 -5.55 12.41
CA VAL A 168 -14.00 -5.75 13.65
C VAL A 168 -13.83 -7.18 14.14
N PHE A 169 -13.95 -8.17 13.23
CA PHE A 169 -13.71 -9.56 13.57
C PHE A 169 -12.26 -9.80 14.05
N ASN A 170 -11.28 -9.14 13.44
CA ASN A 170 -9.89 -9.19 13.88
C ASN A 170 -9.74 -8.73 15.33
N VAL A 171 -10.21 -7.52 15.67
CA VAL A 171 -10.07 -6.99 17.03
C VAL A 171 -10.69 -7.95 18.05
N LEU A 172 -11.87 -8.50 17.77
CA LEU A 172 -12.56 -9.42 18.67
C LEU A 172 -11.78 -10.73 18.87
N VAL A 173 -11.34 -11.37 17.79
CA VAL A 173 -10.63 -12.65 17.86
C VAL A 173 -9.22 -12.47 18.41
N SER A 174 -8.50 -11.45 17.97
CA SER A 174 -7.15 -11.12 18.45
C SER A 174 -7.18 -10.80 19.94
N ALA A 175 -8.05 -9.90 20.41
CA ALA A 175 -8.15 -9.61 21.85
C ALA A 175 -8.53 -10.86 22.66
N GLY A 176 -9.46 -11.68 22.14
CA GLY A 176 -9.84 -12.95 22.75
C GLY A 176 -8.67 -13.93 22.92
N LEU A 177 -7.86 -14.12 21.87
CA LEU A 177 -6.71 -15.04 21.88
C LEU A 177 -5.46 -14.47 22.58
N ILE A 178 -5.27 -13.14 22.57
CA ILE A 178 -4.16 -12.49 23.28
C ILE A 178 -4.33 -12.69 24.78
N TYR A 179 -5.53 -12.43 25.31
CA TYR A 179 -5.79 -12.40 26.74
C TYR A 179 -6.44 -13.68 27.30
N GLY A 180 -6.97 -14.56 26.45
CA GLY A 180 -7.68 -15.79 26.86
C GLY A 180 -9.10 -15.52 27.38
N ILE A 181 -9.85 -14.64 26.71
CA ILE A 181 -11.20 -14.21 27.12
C ILE A 181 -12.24 -15.18 26.55
N ALA A 182 -13.38 -15.31 27.24
CA ALA A 182 -14.54 -16.11 26.78
C ALA A 182 -14.22 -17.60 26.53
N GLY A 183 -13.31 -18.18 27.32
CA GLY A 183 -12.92 -19.60 27.23
C GLY A 183 -11.89 -19.89 26.13
N LEU A 184 -11.37 -18.87 25.44
CA LEU A 184 -10.29 -19.01 24.49
C LEU A 184 -8.93 -19.21 25.19
N PRO A 185 -7.98 -19.90 24.56
CA PRO A 185 -6.62 -20.03 25.10
C PRO A 185 -5.89 -18.69 25.10
N LYS A 186 -5.06 -18.46 26.12
CA LYS A 186 -4.18 -17.28 26.23
C LYS A 186 -2.89 -17.52 25.44
N LEU A 187 -2.81 -16.98 24.22
CA LEU A 187 -1.72 -17.20 23.27
C LEU A 187 -0.76 -15.99 23.13
N GLY A 188 -1.00 -14.89 23.85
CA GLY A 188 -0.15 -13.71 23.83
C GLY A 188 0.02 -13.14 22.41
N ALA A 189 1.24 -12.81 22.00
CA ALA A 189 1.55 -12.25 20.69
C ALA A 189 1.09 -13.14 19.52
N ASN A 190 1.16 -14.47 19.68
CA ASN A 190 0.67 -15.42 18.68
C ASN A 190 -0.83 -15.30 18.46
N GLY A 191 -1.60 -14.94 19.50
CA GLY A 191 -3.03 -14.66 19.41
C GLY A 191 -3.36 -13.54 18.42
N ALA A 192 -2.54 -12.49 18.36
CA ALA A 192 -2.69 -11.40 17.38
C ALA A 192 -2.44 -11.89 15.94
N GLY A 193 -1.43 -12.75 15.76
CA GLY A 193 -1.11 -13.34 14.47
C GLY A 193 -2.24 -14.24 13.95
N ILE A 194 -2.76 -15.12 14.81
CA ILE A 194 -3.87 -16.03 14.50
C ILE A 194 -5.15 -15.25 14.22
N GLY A 195 -5.51 -14.29 15.09
CA GLY A 195 -6.72 -13.50 14.93
C GLY A 195 -6.74 -12.75 13.60
N THR A 196 -5.59 -12.17 13.21
CA THR A 196 -5.47 -11.55 11.89
C THR A 196 -5.62 -12.54 10.74
N THR A 197 -4.98 -13.71 10.81
CA THR A 197 -5.07 -14.74 9.76
C THR A 197 -6.50 -15.27 9.60
N LEU A 198 -7.20 -15.57 10.70
CA LEU A 198 -8.60 -16.00 10.67
C LEU A 198 -9.51 -14.93 10.06
N SER A 199 -9.26 -13.66 10.37
CA SER A 199 -10.01 -12.54 9.81
C SER A 199 -9.81 -12.39 8.30
N LEU A 200 -8.60 -12.61 7.81
CA LEU A 200 -8.31 -12.62 6.37
C LEU A 200 -9.00 -13.79 5.65
N LEU A 201 -9.05 -14.97 6.27
CA LEU A 201 -9.79 -16.12 5.75
C LEU A 201 -11.30 -15.86 5.69
N LEU A 202 -11.88 -15.25 6.74
CA LEU A 202 -13.26 -14.79 6.73
C LEU A 202 -13.50 -13.79 5.59
N GLY A 203 -12.62 -12.80 5.44
CA GLY A 203 -12.67 -11.82 4.36
C GLY A 203 -12.69 -12.47 2.98
N LEU A 204 -11.82 -13.47 2.76
CA LEU A 204 -11.78 -14.25 1.53
C LEU A 204 -13.13 -14.95 1.23
N VAL A 205 -13.72 -15.58 2.24
CA VAL A 205 -15.04 -16.25 2.11
C VAL A 205 -16.13 -15.23 1.75
N ILE A 206 -16.15 -14.07 2.41
CA ILE A 206 -17.12 -13.01 2.12
C ILE A 206 -16.95 -12.49 0.69
N TRP A 207 -15.71 -12.22 0.27
CA TRP A 207 -15.40 -11.79 -1.11
C TRP A 207 -15.85 -12.80 -2.14
N ALA A 208 -15.52 -14.08 -1.96
CA ALA A 208 -15.93 -15.15 -2.86
C ALA A 208 -17.47 -15.24 -2.93
N SER A 209 -18.16 -15.20 -1.79
CA SER A 209 -19.62 -15.29 -1.70
C SER A 209 -20.32 -14.14 -2.42
N VAL A 210 -19.89 -12.90 -2.18
CA VAL A 210 -20.45 -11.71 -2.83
C VAL A 210 -20.24 -11.78 -4.35
N THR A 211 -19.08 -12.26 -4.78
CA THR A 211 -18.75 -12.31 -6.22
C THR A 211 -19.47 -13.43 -6.96
N VAL A 212 -19.61 -14.60 -6.36
CA VAL A 212 -20.43 -15.68 -6.92
C VAL A 212 -21.91 -15.25 -7.03
N LYS A 213 -22.45 -14.54 -6.03
CA LYS A 213 -23.85 -14.09 -6.05
C LYS A 213 -24.12 -13.06 -7.15
N LYS A 214 -23.20 -12.11 -7.39
CA LYS A 214 -23.40 -11.01 -8.34
C LYS A 214 -23.02 -11.35 -9.79
N ASN A 215 -22.11 -12.29 -10.03
CA ASN A 215 -21.63 -12.63 -11.37
C ASN A 215 -22.28 -13.90 -11.97
N ARG A 216 -23.49 -14.31 -11.55
CA ARG A 216 -24.09 -15.53 -12.11
C ARG A 216 -24.47 -15.37 -13.60
N PRO A 217 -24.08 -16.32 -14.48
CA PRO A 217 -23.29 -17.51 -14.19
C PRO A 217 -21.77 -17.20 -14.17
N TRP A 218 -21.13 -17.37 -13.00
CA TRP A 218 -19.68 -17.38 -12.93
C TRP A 218 -19.26 -18.65 -13.66
N GLY A 219 -18.81 -18.52 -14.90
CA GLY A 219 -18.29 -19.67 -15.63
C GLY A 219 -17.04 -20.16 -14.93
N TYR A 220 -17.09 -21.33 -14.30
CA TYR A 220 -15.94 -22.05 -13.72
C TYR A 220 -14.97 -22.55 -14.79
N ARG A 221 -14.75 -21.79 -15.85
CA ARG A 221 -13.81 -22.13 -16.91
C ARG A 221 -12.42 -21.71 -16.44
N LEU A 222 -11.49 -22.65 -16.48
CA LEU A 222 -10.08 -22.36 -16.27
C LEU A 222 -9.65 -21.20 -17.20
N PRO A 223 -8.92 -20.20 -16.67
CA PRO A 223 -8.44 -19.10 -17.48
C PRO A 223 -7.47 -19.64 -18.54
N SER A 224 -7.61 -19.18 -19.77
CA SER A 224 -6.66 -19.48 -20.85
C SER A 224 -5.24 -19.06 -20.46
N LEU A 225 -4.23 -19.78 -20.95
CA LEU A 225 -2.81 -19.45 -20.74
C LEU A 225 -2.48 -17.98 -21.12
N GLY A 226 -3.09 -17.45 -22.18
CA GLY A 226 -2.89 -16.04 -22.58
C GLY A 226 -3.37 -15.04 -21.52
N ALA A 227 -4.50 -15.30 -20.85
CA ALA A 227 -5.02 -14.44 -19.78
C ALA A 227 -4.14 -14.49 -18.52
N VAL A 228 -3.63 -15.69 -18.17
CA VAL A 228 -2.67 -15.87 -17.09
C VAL A 228 -1.37 -15.12 -17.40
N ARG A 229 -0.81 -15.29 -18.61
CA ARG A 229 0.41 -14.60 -19.05
C ARG A 229 0.25 -13.07 -19.04
N SER A 230 -0.87 -12.56 -19.56
CA SER A 230 -1.20 -11.13 -19.52
C SER A 230 -1.25 -10.60 -18.09
N THR A 231 -1.97 -11.31 -17.22
CA THR A 231 -2.14 -10.90 -15.82
C THR A 231 -0.81 -10.92 -15.07
N LEU A 232 0.04 -11.93 -15.30
CA LEU A 232 1.38 -12.02 -14.72
C LEU A 232 2.31 -10.90 -15.21
N TYR A 233 2.28 -10.61 -16.52
CA TYR A 233 3.10 -9.55 -17.12
C TYR A 233 2.80 -8.17 -16.52
N LEU A 234 1.54 -7.89 -16.19
CA LEU A 234 1.13 -6.66 -15.54
C LEU A 234 1.31 -6.69 -14.01
N ALA A 235 1.16 -7.85 -13.37
CA ALA A 235 1.30 -7.98 -11.92
C ALA A 235 2.77 -7.87 -11.48
N PHE A 236 3.69 -8.55 -12.19
CA PHE A 236 5.08 -8.65 -11.79
C PHE A 236 5.76 -7.28 -11.55
N PRO A 237 5.67 -6.29 -12.47
CA PRO A 237 6.33 -5.00 -12.26
C PRO A 237 5.85 -4.26 -11.02
N HIS A 238 4.53 -4.28 -10.75
CA HIS A 238 4.01 -3.59 -9.57
C HIS A 238 4.38 -4.31 -8.27
N SER A 239 4.37 -5.65 -8.25
CA SER A 239 4.88 -6.41 -7.09
C SER A 239 6.36 -6.14 -6.81
N MET A 240 7.20 -6.13 -7.86
CA MET A 240 8.62 -5.79 -7.72
C MET A 240 8.79 -4.36 -7.22
N GLN A 241 8.03 -3.42 -7.77
CA GLN A 241 8.03 -2.03 -7.29
C GLN A 241 7.74 -1.96 -5.78
N GLN A 242 6.71 -2.66 -5.29
CA GLN A 242 6.34 -2.63 -3.87
C GLN A 242 7.40 -3.29 -2.98
N LEU A 243 8.01 -4.39 -3.43
CA LEU A 243 9.07 -5.06 -2.68
C LEU A 243 10.29 -4.15 -2.51
N TRP A 244 10.77 -3.57 -3.61
CA TRP A 244 11.93 -2.68 -3.60
C TRP A 244 11.62 -1.33 -2.92
N PHE A 245 10.37 -0.88 -2.95
CA PHE A 245 9.91 0.25 -2.14
C PHE A 245 10.06 -0.05 -0.64
N ALA A 246 9.57 -1.21 -0.18
CA ALA A 246 9.72 -1.66 1.19
C ALA A 246 11.20 -1.79 1.58
N ALA A 247 12.01 -2.48 0.77
CA ALA A 247 13.44 -2.64 1.01
C ALA A 247 14.19 -1.30 1.10
N GLY A 248 13.79 -0.29 0.31
CA GLY A 248 14.42 1.01 0.40
C GLY A 248 14.10 1.78 1.69
N TYR A 249 13.00 1.48 2.38
CA TYR A 249 12.78 1.98 3.75
C TYR A 249 13.72 1.32 4.75
N VAL A 250 14.02 0.03 4.60
CA VAL A 250 15.05 -0.63 5.44
C VAL A 250 16.39 0.09 5.27
N VAL A 251 16.78 0.37 4.03
CA VAL A 251 18.03 1.12 3.75
C VAL A 251 17.96 2.53 4.34
N LEU A 252 16.83 3.24 4.19
CA LEU A 252 16.64 4.57 4.79
C LEU A 252 16.83 4.52 6.32
N PHE A 253 16.18 3.60 7.02
CA PHE A 253 16.33 3.49 8.48
C PHE A 253 17.73 3.04 8.90
N TRP A 254 18.39 2.22 8.09
CA TRP A 254 19.81 1.90 8.30
C TRP A 254 20.71 3.14 8.15
N LEU A 255 20.45 4.01 7.16
CA LEU A 255 21.15 5.30 7.04
C LEU A 255 20.91 6.20 8.25
N LEU A 256 19.66 6.30 8.72
CA LEU A 256 19.34 7.09 9.91
C LEU A 256 20.01 6.53 11.17
N GLY A 257 20.11 5.20 11.28
CA GLY A 257 20.82 4.53 12.37
C GLY A 257 22.32 4.83 12.38
N ARG A 258 22.93 5.08 11.22
CA ARG A 258 24.32 5.53 11.10
C ARG A 258 24.50 6.99 11.52
N ILE A 259 23.48 7.83 11.37
CA ILE A 259 23.51 9.24 11.78
C ILE A 259 23.33 9.37 13.30
N GLY A 260 22.36 8.65 13.88
CA GLY A 260 22.16 8.62 15.32
C GLY A 260 20.78 8.11 15.74
N THR A 261 20.68 7.67 17.00
CA THR A 261 19.43 7.13 17.57
C THR A 261 18.29 8.15 17.57
N GLU A 262 18.58 9.42 17.85
CA GLU A 262 17.62 10.53 17.77
C GLU A 262 17.06 10.69 16.34
N SER A 263 17.91 10.56 15.32
CA SER A 263 17.52 10.63 13.91
C SER A 263 16.61 9.48 13.51
N VAL A 264 16.85 8.27 14.04
CA VAL A 264 15.96 7.12 13.84
C VAL A 264 14.59 7.39 14.47
N ALA A 265 14.55 7.91 15.71
CA ALA A 265 13.30 8.18 16.41
C ALA A 265 12.45 9.23 15.67
N VAL A 266 13.05 10.39 15.34
CA VAL A 266 12.37 11.44 14.58
C VAL A 266 11.97 10.94 13.19
N GLY A 267 12.90 10.30 12.47
CA GLY A 267 12.62 9.78 11.14
C GLY A 267 11.49 8.74 11.13
N HIS A 268 11.40 7.90 12.16
CA HIS A 268 10.31 6.95 12.30
C HIS A 268 8.94 7.63 12.42
N VAL A 269 8.83 8.67 13.25
CA VAL A 269 7.60 9.46 13.38
C VAL A 269 7.23 10.12 12.05
N LEU A 270 8.18 10.77 11.38
CA LEU A 270 7.95 11.47 10.12
C LEU A 270 7.54 10.52 8.98
N VAL A 271 8.17 9.36 8.88
CA VAL A 271 7.83 8.34 7.88
C VAL A 271 6.43 7.79 8.12
N ASN A 272 6.08 7.42 9.36
CA ASN A 272 4.75 6.90 9.67
C ASN A 272 3.66 7.93 9.44
N LEU A 273 3.91 9.19 9.83
CA LEU A 273 2.99 10.29 9.56
C LEU A 273 2.81 10.50 8.04
N SER A 274 3.90 10.43 7.27
CA SER A 274 3.83 10.50 5.80
C SER A 274 2.97 9.38 5.22
N LEU A 275 3.23 8.12 5.61
CA LEU A 275 2.50 6.96 5.12
C LEU A 275 1.00 7.03 5.42
N LEU A 276 0.62 7.60 6.56
CA LEU A 276 -0.78 7.85 6.92
C LEU A 276 -1.40 8.97 6.07
N LEU A 277 -0.69 10.08 5.91
CA LEU A 277 -1.23 11.28 5.24
C LEU A 277 -1.29 11.16 3.71
N ILE A 278 -0.53 10.24 3.09
CA ILE A 278 -0.63 9.97 1.65
C ILE A 278 -1.80 9.06 1.27
N LEU A 279 -2.44 8.36 2.22
CA LEU A 279 -3.52 7.40 1.93
C LEU A 279 -4.66 8.02 1.10
N PRO A 280 -5.08 9.28 1.34
CA PRO A 280 -6.08 9.93 0.50
C PRO A 280 -5.66 10.08 -0.96
N GLY A 281 -4.40 10.48 -1.21
CA GLY A 281 -3.83 10.54 -2.55
C GLY A 281 -3.80 9.17 -3.24
N VAL A 282 -3.42 8.12 -2.50
CA VAL A 282 -3.45 6.74 -3.00
C VAL A 282 -4.89 6.30 -3.33
N GLY A 283 -5.86 6.61 -2.47
CA GLY A 283 -7.27 6.28 -2.68
C GLY A 283 -7.85 6.96 -3.93
N VAL A 284 -7.51 8.23 -4.17
CA VAL A 284 -7.83 8.96 -5.40
C VAL A 284 -7.13 8.34 -6.61
N GLY A 285 -5.86 7.95 -6.48
CA GLY A 285 -5.13 7.24 -7.53
C GLY A 285 -5.77 5.90 -7.93
N ILE A 286 -6.18 5.09 -6.97
CA ILE A 286 -6.89 3.81 -7.24
C ILE A 286 -8.22 4.07 -7.97
N ALA A 287 -8.95 5.14 -7.63
CA ALA A 287 -10.14 5.53 -8.37
C ALA A 287 -9.80 5.98 -9.81
N ALA A 288 -8.71 6.74 -9.99
CA ALA A 288 -8.22 7.17 -11.28
C ALA A 288 -7.83 5.98 -12.17
N MET A 289 -7.19 4.96 -11.63
CA MET A 289 -6.84 3.72 -12.34
C MET A 289 -8.07 3.10 -13.04
N SER A 290 -9.19 2.98 -12.33
CA SER A 290 -10.42 2.41 -12.90
C SER A 290 -11.08 3.32 -13.93
N LEU A 291 -11.11 4.64 -13.70
CA LEU A 291 -11.73 5.60 -14.62
C LEU A 291 -10.93 5.73 -15.93
N VAL A 292 -9.61 5.75 -15.83
CA VAL A 292 -8.69 5.77 -16.98
C VAL A 292 -8.79 4.47 -17.76
N GLY A 293 -8.72 3.32 -17.08
CA GLY A 293 -8.87 2.01 -17.73
C GLY A 293 -10.21 1.87 -18.46
N GLU A 294 -11.31 2.26 -17.84
CA GLU A 294 -12.65 2.25 -18.46
C GLU A 294 -12.75 3.19 -19.68
N ALA A 295 -12.15 4.39 -19.60
CA ALA A 295 -12.12 5.31 -20.72
C ALA A 295 -11.30 4.78 -21.91
N LEU A 296 -10.14 4.16 -21.65
CA LEU A 296 -9.33 3.52 -22.70
C LEU A 296 -10.03 2.30 -23.29
N GLY A 297 -10.74 1.51 -22.49
CA GLY A 297 -11.55 0.40 -22.99
C GLY A 297 -12.65 0.86 -23.96
N ARG A 298 -13.18 2.08 -23.78
CA ARG A 298 -14.13 2.72 -24.70
C ARG A 298 -13.48 3.42 -25.89
N ASP A 299 -12.15 3.34 -26.03
CA ASP A 299 -11.35 4.08 -27.00
C ASP A 299 -11.47 5.62 -26.87
N ASP A 300 -11.85 6.12 -25.69
CA ASP A 300 -11.94 7.57 -25.39
C ASP A 300 -10.67 8.05 -24.70
N GLN A 301 -9.62 8.25 -25.50
CA GLN A 301 -8.31 8.71 -25.06
C GLN A 301 -8.36 10.10 -24.41
N GLN A 302 -9.26 10.98 -24.86
CA GLN A 302 -9.41 12.31 -24.28
C GLN A 302 -10.03 12.26 -22.88
N ALA A 303 -11.04 11.42 -22.66
CA ALA A 303 -11.57 11.17 -21.33
C ALA A 303 -10.52 10.51 -20.43
N ALA A 304 -9.75 9.53 -20.93
CA ALA A 304 -8.69 8.90 -20.17
C ALA A 304 -7.68 9.93 -19.62
N HIS A 305 -7.19 10.84 -20.48
CA HIS A 305 -6.29 11.91 -20.04
C HIS A 305 -6.95 12.84 -19.01
N ARG A 306 -8.20 13.27 -19.26
CA ARG A 306 -8.94 14.18 -18.35
C ARG A 306 -9.16 13.57 -16.98
N TRP A 307 -9.49 12.28 -16.88
CA TRP A 307 -9.68 11.60 -15.60
C TRP A 307 -8.44 11.65 -14.71
N GLY A 308 -7.24 11.45 -15.29
CA GLY A 308 -5.99 11.56 -14.53
C GLY A 308 -5.74 12.97 -13.99
N ILE A 309 -6.01 14.01 -14.79
CA ILE A 309 -5.84 15.41 -14.39
C ILE A 309 -6.87 15.83 -13.34
N ASP A 310 -8.14 15.47 -13.51
CA ASP A 310 -9.18 15.78 -12.54
C ASP A 310 -8.90 15.08 -11.19
N ALA A 311 -8.43 13.83 -11.24
CA ALA A 311 -8.03 13.11 -10.04
C ALA A 311 -6.81 13.74 -9.36
N LEU A 312 -5.81 14.19 -10.13
CA LEU A 312 -4.67 14.93 -9.59
C LEU A 312 -5.12 16.21 -8.88
N SER A 313 -6.04 16.97 -9.47
CA SER A 313 -6.61 18.16 -8.84
C SER A 313 -7.33 17.84 -7.51
N VAL A 314 -8.13 16.77 -7.48
CA VAL A 314 -8.78 16.32 -6.24
C VAL A 314 -7.76 15.91 -5.17
N ALA A 315 -6.77 15.11 -5.54
CA ALA A 315 -5.73 14.68 -4.60
C ALA A 315 -4.89 15.85 -4.09
N GLY A 316 -4.47 16.76 -4.96
CA GLY A 316 -3.70 17.95 -4.58
C GLY A 316 -4.44 18.81 -3.56
N MET A 317 -5.74 19.03 -3.74
CA MET A 317 -6.56 19.76 -2.77
C MET A 317 -6.65 19.03 -1.42
N LEU A 318 -6.92 17.73 -1.41
CA LEU A 318 -6.99 16.93 -0.17
C LEU A 318 -5.66 16.93 0.57
N LEU A 319 -4.56 16.65 -0.14
CA LEU A 319 -3.22 16.56 0.46
C LEU A 319 -2.72 17.92 0.95
N THR A 320 -3.09 19.02 0.28
CA THR A 320 -2.80 20.38 0.76
C THR A 320 -3.45 20.63 2.11
N VAL A 321 -4.75 20.32 2.25
CA VAL A 321 -5.47 20.49 3.54
C VAL A 321 -4.81 19.66 4.64
N LEU A 322 -4.43 18.42 4.33
CA LEU A 322 -3.79 17.51 5.29
C LEU A 322 -2.36 17.92 5.67
N ALA A 323 -1.66 18.65 4.80
CA ALA A 323 -0.31 19.14 5.07
C ALA A 323 -0.29 20.40 5.97
N LEU A 324 -1.38 21.18 6.02
CA LEU A 324 -1.43 22.45 6.76
C LEU A 324 -0.97 22.35 8.23
N PRO A 325 -1.39 21.35 9.03
CA PRO A 325 -0.95 21.25 10.41
C PRO A 325 0.57 21.10 10.55
N MET A 326 1.21 20.36 9.64
CA MET A 326 2.65 20.13 9.65
C MET A 326 3.44 21.38 9.22
N LEU A 327 2.85 22.19 8.34
CA LEU A 327 3.47 23.42 7.84
C LEU A 327 3.37 24.56 8.87
N LEU A 328 2.17 24.72 9.47
CA LEU A 328 1.84 25.85 10.33
C LEU A 328 2.14 25.60 11.81
N PHE A 329 2.00 24.35 12.29
CA PHE A 329 2.13 24.00 13.70
C PHE A 329 3.03 22.75 13.92
N PRO A 330 4.26 22.72 13.36
CA PRO A 330 5.11 21.53 13.43
C PRO A 330 5.47 21.11 14.86
N THR A 331 5.75 22.08 15.74
CA THR A 331 6.10 21.80 17.14
C THR A 331 4.95 21.18 17.91
N THR A 332 3.72 21.66 17.71
CA THR A 332 2.50 21.09 18.32
C THR A 332 2.25 19.66 17.85
N VAL A 333 2.45 19.39 16.56
CA VAL A 333 2.32 18.04 16.00
C VAL A 333 3.37 17.10 16.59
N LEU A 334 4.63 17.55 16.68
CA LEU A 334 5.72 16.73 17.26
C LEU A 334 5.56 16.50 18.76
N ALA A 335 4.99 17.45 19.50
CA ALA A 335 4.73 17.32 20.93
C ALA A 335 3.73 16.20 21.27
N ILE A 336 2.98 15.69 20.29
CA ILE A 336 2.13 14.49 20.46
C ILE A 336 2.99 13.23 20.61
N PHE A 337 4.17 13.21 19.99
CA PHE A 337 5.05 12.03 19.92
C PHE A 337 6.26 12.12 20.84
N PHE A 338 6.72 13.34 21.12
CA PHE A 338 7.93 13.58 21.90
C PHE A 338 7.65 14.49 23.08
N THR A 339 8.23 14.14 24.23
CA THR A 339 8.33 15.00 25.41
C THR A 339 9.68 15.72 25.48
N ASP A 340 10.69 15.19 24.80
CA ASP A 340 12.03 15.77 24.71
C ASP A 340 12.06 16.95 23.72
N HIS A 341 12.48 18.11 24.21
CA HIS A 341 12.57 19.34 23.42
C HIS A 341 13.64 19.24 22.32
N GLY A 342 14.72 18.48 22.54
CA GLY A 342 15.76 18.25 21.53
C GLY A 342 15.23 17.51 20.31
N LEU A 343 14.44 16.44 20.52
CA LEU A 343 13.81 15.69 19.43
C LEU A 343 12.77 16.53 18.67
N ILE A 344 12.01 17.37 19.38
CA ILE A 344 11.07 18.31 18.76
C ILE A 344 11.82 19.30 17.86
N GLN A 345 12.91 19.91 18.36
CA GLN A 345 13.71 20.85 17.58
C GLN A 345 14.33 20.17 16.35
N LEU A 346 14.93 18.98 16.53
CA LEU A 346 15.52 18.17 15.44
C LEU A 346 14.48 17.84 14.36
N GLY A 347 13.25 17.53 14.74
CA GLY A 347 12.18 17.16 13.82
C GLY A 347 11.38 18.31 13.21
N THR A 348 11.47 19.54 13.75
CA THR A 348 10.58 20.65 13.36
C THR A 348 10.68 21.00 11.88
N LEU A 349 11.89 21.28 11.38
CA LEU A 349 12.10 21.62 9.97
C LEU A 349 11.88 20.39 9.04
N PRO A 350 12.40 19.19 9.36
CA PRO A 350 12.04 17.97 8.63
C PRO A 350 10.54 17.71 8.53
N LEU A 351 9.75 18.04 9.56
CA LEU A 351 8.30 17.90 9.52
C LEU A 351 7.64 18.88 8.55
N GLN A 352 8.06 20.15 8.55
CA GLN A 352 7.57 21.14 7.57
C GLN A 352 7.90 20.71 6.14
N ILE A 353 9.15 20.27 5.92
CA ILE A 353 9.60 19.71 4.64
C ILE A 353 8.70 18.53 4.23
N THR A 354 8.34 17.65 5.17
CA THR A 354 7.43 16.52 4.93
C THR A 354 6.04 17.01 4.51
N GLY A 355 5.53 18.08 5.12
CA GLY A 355 4.28 18.72 4.72
C GLY A 355 4.31 19.16 3.24
N PHE A 356 5.39 19.80 2.79
CA PHE A 356 5.57 20.15 1.37
C PHE A 356 5.64 18.91 0.47
N MET A 357 6.38 17.87 0.88
CA MET A 357 6.49 16.62 0.12
C MET A 357 5.13 15.97 -0.13
N ILE A 358 4.25 15.93 0.87
CA ILE A 358 2.92 15.30 0.76
C ILE A 358 2.10 15.97 -0.34
N VAL A 359 2.17 17.29 -0.46
CA VAL A 359 1.48 18.03 -1.53
C VAL A 359 2.11 17.73 -2.89
N LEU A 360 3.45 17.76 -2.97
CA LEU A 360 4.17 17.47 -4.21
C LEU A 360 3.93 16.04 -4.70
N ASP A 361 3.78 15.08 -3.79
CA ASP A 361 3.54 13.66 -4.09
C ASP A 361 2.21 13.40 -4.80
N ALA A 362 1.26 14.35 -4.79
CA ALA A 362 -0.04 14.19 -5.43
C ALA A 362 0.07 13.67 -6.88
N ALA A 363 1.00 14.22 -7.66
CA ALA A 363 1.23 13.81 -9.05
C ALA A 363 1.77 12.38 -9.14
N ALA A 364 2.82 12.05 -8.40
CA ALA A 364 3.36 10.69 -8.38
C ALA A 364 2.32 9.66 -7.92
N LEU A 365 1.59 9.93 -6.84
CA LEU A 365 0.60 9.01 -6.26
C LEU A 365 -0.57 8.76 -7.23
N VAL A 366 -1.12 9.80 -7.85
CA VAL A 366 -2.30 9.66 -8.73
C VAL A 366 -1.91 9.18 -10.11
N LEU A 367 -0.92 9.81 -10.74
CA LEU A 367 -0.59 9.52 -12.14
C LEU A 367 0.11 8.16 -12.30
N ALA A 368 0.85 7.68 -11.29
CA ALA A 368 1.33 6.30 -11.28
C ALA A 368 0.17 5.29 -11.37
N GLN A 369 -0.87 5.47 -10.56
CA GLN A 369 -2.04 4.60 -10.56
C GLN A 369 -2.85 4.74 -11.86
N ALA A 370 -2.98 5.95 -12.38
CA ALA A 370 -3.60 6.22 -13.68
C ALA A 370 -2.87 5.52 -14.83
N LEU A 371 -1.54 5.58 -14.86
CA LEU A 371 -0.70 4.86 -15.84
C LEU A 371 -0.84 3.34 -15.73
N MET A 372 -0.96 2.80 -14.52
CA MET A 372 -1.28 1.38 -14.33
C MET A 372 -2.67 1.03 -14.88
N GLY A 373 -3.64 1.94 -14.80
CA GLY A 373 -4.95 1.80 -15.45
C GLY A 373 -4.85 1.72 -16.97
N ALA A 374 -3.81 2.34 -17.55
CA ALA A 374 -3.47 2.26 -18.96
C ALA A 374 -2.61 1.04 -19.35
N GLY A 375 -2.24 0.17 -18.41
CA GLY A 375 -1.36 -0.97 -18.70
C GLY A 375 0.14 -0.65 -18.70
N ALA A 376 0.55 0.53 -18.24
CA ALA A 376 1.94 0.98 -18.24
C ALA A 376 2.71 0.64 -16.93
N GLN A 377 2.44 -0.50 -16.30
CA GLN A 377 3.02 -0.91 -14.99
C GLN A 377 4.55 -0.94 -15.00
N ARG A 378 5.17 -1.35 -16.12
CA ARG A 378 6.64 -1.35 -16.27
C ARG A 378 7.22 0.06 -16.21
N THR A 379 6.58 1.03 -16.86
CA THR A 379 7.00 2.43 -16.83
C THR A 379 6.95 2.98 -15.41
N VAL A 380 5.88 2.67 -14.68
CA VAL A 380 5.71 3.09 -13.27
C VAL A 380 6.78 2.47 -12.38
N MET A 381 7.05 1.17 -12.53
CA MET A 381 8.10 0.47 -11.79
C MET A 381 9.48 1.08 -12.09
N LEU A 382 9.86 1.19 -13.36
CA LEU A 382 11.18 1.70 -13.74
C LEU A 382 11.41 3.12 -13.23
N LEU A 383 10.40 4.01 -13.37
CA LEU A 383 10.52 5.37 -12.90
C LEU A 383 10.65 5.43 -11.37
N THR A 384 9.80 4.71 -10.63
CA THR A 384 9.83 4.70 -9.17
C THR A 384 11.14 4.11 -8.64
N LEU A 385 11.57 2.96 -9.17
CA LEU A 385 12.76 2.27 -8.68
C LEU A 385 14.05 2.99 -9.05
N SER A 386 14.17 3.53 -10.27
CA SER A 386 15.34 4.32 -10.65
C SER A 386 15.48 5.57 -9.79
N MET A 387 14.38 6.30 -9.57
CA MET A 387 14.40 7.50 -8.73
C MET A 387 14.72 7.15 -7.27
N GLN A 388 14.21 6.04 -6.73
CA GLN A 388 14.49 5.65 -5.34
C GLN A 388 15.92 5.12 -5.14
N TRP A 389 16.35 4.17 -5.98
CA TRP A 389 17.60 3.42 -5.77
C TRP A 389 18.82 4.06 -6.42
N LEU A 390 18.66 4.76 -7.55
CA LEU A 390 19.79 5.39 -8.24
C LEU A 390 19.95 6.87 -7.88
N VAL A 391 18.90 7.52 -7.39
CA VAL A 391 18.91 8.96 -7.06
C VAL A 391 18.78 9.18 -5.55
N PHE A 392 17.63 8.83 -4.96
CA PHE A 392 17.33 9.16 -3.56
C PHE A 392 18.30 8.52 -2.56
N LEU A 393 18.43 7.19 -2.53
CA LEU A 393 19.24 6.51 -1.51
C LEU A 393 20.74 6.86 -1.59
N PRO A 394 21.40 6.90 -2.78
CA PRO A 394 22.80 7.32 -2.87
C PRO A 394 23.02 8.77 -2.46
N LEU A 395 22.13 9.69 -2.86
CA LEU A 395 22.23 11.09 -2.46
C LEU A 395 21.95 11.29 -0.97
N ALA A 396 21.01 10.52 -0.38
CA ALA A 396 20.71 10.57 1.04
C ALA A 396 21.91 10.11 1.88
N TRP A 397 22.61 9.05 1.43
CA TRP A 397 23.87 8.63 2.04
C TRP A 397 24.94 9.71 1.91
N TRP A 398 25.13 10.27 0.71
CA TRP A 398 26.19 11.26 0.47
C TRP A 398 25.95 12.57 1.24
N VAL A 399 24.75 13.14 1.19
CA VAL A 399 24.44 14.41 1.86
C VAL A 399 24.25 14.22 3.36
N GLY A 400 23.55 13.16 3.78
CA GLY A 400 23.26 12.93 5.20
C GLY A 400 24.47 12.49 6.00
N ILE A 401 25.30 11.61 5.44
CA ILE A 401 26.47 11.02 6.14
C ILE A 401 27.77 11.62 5.59
N GLY A 402 27.99 11.60 4.27
CA GLY A 402 29.25 12.03 3.67
C GLY A 402 29.55 13.53 3.80
N MET A 403 28.53 14.38 3.80
CA MET A 403 28.64 15.83 4.06
C MET A 403 28.20 16.22 5.47
N GLU A 404 27.87 15.25 6.32
CA GLU A 404 27.50 15.46 7.73
C GLU A 404 26.30 16.39 7.98
N TYR A 405 25.41 16.58 6.99
CA TYR A 405 24.16 17.34 7.17
C TYR A 405 23.08 16.59 7.98
N GLY A 406 23.35 15.35 8.38
CA GLY A 406 22.51 14.54 9.25
C GLY A 406 21.09 14.35 8.74
N LEU A 407 20.12 14.33 9.67
CA LEU A 407 18.70 14.11 9.37
C LEU A 407 18.14 15.14 8.37
N LEU A 408 18.48 16.41 8.55
CA LEU A 408 17.99 17.48 7.70
C LEU A 408 18.47 17.31 6.25
N GLY A 409 19.73 16.92 6.05
CA GLY A 409 20.29 16.61 4.74
C GLY A 409 19.51 15.51 4.03
N VAL A 410 19.19 14.41 4.74
CA VAL A 410 18.36 13.32 4.19
C VAL A 410 16.98 13.82 3.77
N TRP A 411 16.32 14.66 4.57
CA TRP A 411 15.00 15.20 4.25
C TRP A 411 15.02 16.20 3.08
N LEU A 412 16.07 17.01 2.94
CA LEU A 412 16.24 17.90 1.78
C LEU A 412 16.43 17.11 0.49
N VAL A 413 17.25 16.05 0.51
CA VAL A 413 17.39 15.13 -0.62
C VAL A 413 16.06 14.44 -0.93
N GLN A 414 15.33 14.03 0.09
CA GLN A 414 14.00 13.45 -0.09
C GLN A 414 13.04 14.46 -0.75
N LEU A 415 13.10 15.75 -0.41
CA LEU A 415 12.26 16.79 -1.02
C LEU A 415 12.56 16.91 -2.52
N PHE A 416 13.85 16.99 -2.84
CA PHE A 416 14.33 17.04 -4.22
C PHE A 416 13.90 15.80 -5.03
N TYR A 417 14.08 14.61 -4.46
CA TYR A 417 13.62 13.35 -5.06
C TYR A 417 12.11 13.36 -5.34
N ARG A 418 11.29 13.81 -4.38
CA ARG A 418 9.83 13.87 -4.50
C ARG A 418 9.40 14.83 -5.61
N LEU A 419 10.05 15.99 -5.69
CA LEU A 419 9.83 16.97 -6.75
C LEU A 419 10.15 16.37 -8.13
N LEU A 420 11.33 15.74 -8.29
CA LEU A 420 11.74 15.09 -9.53
C LEU A 420 10.80 13.95 -9.92
N ASN A 421 10.41 13.11 -8.97
CA ASN A 421 9.55 11.96 -9.22
C ASN A 421 8.15 12.42 -9.69
N SER A 422 7.53 13.36 -8.99
CA SER A 422 6.25 13.94 -9.38
C SER A 422 6.30 14.69 -10.71
N GLY A 423 7.37 15.46 -10.95
CA GLY A 423 7.61 16.10 -12.25
C GLY A 423 7.74 15.09 -13.39
N SER A 424 8.42 13.96 -13.15
CA SER A 424 8.59 12.89 -14.12
C SER A 424 7.27 12.19 -14.45
N PHE A 425 6.45 11.88 -13.46
CA PHE A 425 5.12 11.31 -13.69
C PHE A 425 4.20 12.26 -14.45
N LEU A 426 4.23 13.55 -14.12
CA LEU A 426 3.48 14.57 -14.85
C LEU A 426 3.95 14.65 -16.31
N TRP A 427 5.26 14.65 -16.54
CA TRP A 427 5.84 14.68 -17.88
C TRP A 427 5.45 13.45 -18.71
N VAL A 428 5.55 12.24 -18.14
CA VAL A 428 5.12 11.00 -18.82
C VAL A 428 3.63 11.08 -19.16
N TRP A 429 2.80 11.58 -18.23
CA TRP A 429 1.37 11.72 -18.45
C TRP A 429 1.04 12.67 -19.60
N GLN A 430 1.67 13.86 -19.62
CA GLN A 430 1.46 14.90 -20.64
C GLN A 430 1.96 14.48 -22.03
N ARG A 431 3.02 13.67 -22.10
CA ARG A 431 3.53 13.16 -23.39
C ARG A 431 2.60 12.18 -24.09
N ARG A 432 1.60 11.62 -23.38
CA ARG A 432 0.55 10.75 -23.95
C ARG A 432 1.02 9.51 -24.72
N ARG A 433 2.32 9.18 -24.70
CA ARG A 433 2.88 7.99 -25.36
C ARG A 433 2.32 6.67 -24.80
N TRP A 434 1.80 6.71 -23.58
CA TRP A 434 1.09 5.60 -22.94
C TRP A 434 -0.25 5.27 -23.61
N LEU A 435 -0.81 6.16 -24.45
CA LEU A 435 -2.00 5.89 -25.25
C LEU A 435 -1.73 4.95 -26.43
N ALA A 436 -0.48 4.87 -26.91
CA ALA A 436 -0.10 4.05 -28.07
C ALA A 436 0.12 2.57 -27.73
N GLN A 437 0.07 2.20 -26.44
CA GLN A 437 0.36 0.82 -25.98
C GLN A 437 -0.86 -0.12 -26.06
N THR A 438 -2.00 0.34 -26.61
CA THR A 438 -3.25 -0.43 -26.73
C THR A 438 -3.49 -1.06 -28.11
N CYS A 439 -2.49 -1.13 -28.99
CA CYS A 439 -2.60 -1.86 -30.28
C CYS A 439 -2.05 -3.29 -30.18
#